data_AF-T1CGJ5-F1
#
_entry.id   AF-T1CGJ5-F1
#
_cell.length_a   1.000
_cell.length_b   1.000
_cell.length_c   1.000
_cell.angle_alpha   90.00
_cell.angle_beta   90.00
_cell.angle_gamma   90.00
#
_symmetry.space_group_name_H-M   'P 1'
#
loop_
_entity.id
_entity.type
_entity.pdbx_description
1 polymer ?
#
loop_
_entity_poly.entity_id
_entity_poly.type
_entity_poly.pdbx_seq_one_letter_code
_entity_poly.pdbx_strand_id
1 'polypeptide(L)'
;MIGDLPEVGAKTVRFPKTPTPIVVRRDVSKANLQYFTFTGEEGAEAVVDYLHSRVEALARWEPTTPLHTPERTDLTNRRFVRTSEIGNAIRLALRPTGLPNRPHALRTTAASRCTECESRGLRSHSVWQHRLGHPGDLIAWYSVNDLPSKREACN
;
A
#
# COMPACT_ATOMS: atom_id res chain seq x y z
N MET A 1 2.11 6.49 -8.07
CA MET A 1 3.31 6.78 -8.87
C MET A 1 4.52 6.24 -8.13
N ILE A 2 5.68 6.11 -8.78
CA ILE A 2 6.92 5.75 -8.09
C ILE A 2 7.27 6.79 -7.02
N GLY A 3 7.07 8.08 -7.32
CA GLY A 3 7.28 9.17 -6.35
C GLY A 3 6.37 9.12 -5.11
N ASP A 4 5.36 8.24 -5.09
CA ASP A 4 4.52 8.02 -3.91
C ASP A 4 5.22 7.10 -2.87
N LEU A 5 6.36 6.51 -3.23
CA LEU A 5 7.22 5.68 -2.38
C LEU A 5 8.50 6.47 -2.05
N PRO A 6 8.49 7.31 -0.99
CA PRO A 6 9.54 8.29 -0.75
C PRO A 6 10.92 7.66 -0.46
N GLU A 7 10.93 6.42 0.00
CA GLU A 7 12.18 5.71 0.33
C GLU A 7 12.74 4.86 -0.83
N VAL A 8 12.01 4.72 -1.95
CA VAL A 8 12.45 3.92 -3.11
C VAL A 8 13.18 4.80 -4.11
N GLY A 9 14.47 4.52 -4.32
CA GLY A 9 15.30 5.20 -5.31
C GLY A 9 15.48 4.43 -6.61
N ALA A 10 15.87 5.13 -7.68
CA ALA A 10 16.14 4.52 -8.99
C ALA A 10 17.23 3.45 -8.99
N LYS A 11 18.24 3.59 -8.10
CA LYS A 11 19.39 2.67 -7.99
C LYS A 11 19.22 1.62 -6.89
N THR A 12 18.29 1.84 -5.98
CA THR A 12 18.08 1.03 -4.78
C THR A 12 16.59 0.86 -4.59
N VAL A 13 16.06 -0.21 -5.19
CA VAL A 13 14.67 -0.64 -5.07
C VAL A 13 14.52 -1.36 -3.72
N ARG A 14 14.71 -0.64 -2.63
CA ARG A 14 14.64 -1.20 -1.27
C ARG A 14 14.02 -0.19 -0.33
N PHE A 15 13.30 -0.70 0.66
CA PHE A 15 12.83 0.09 1.78
C PHE A 15 13.81 -0.04 2.94
N PRO A 16 14.51 1.03 3.35
CA PRO A 16 15.49 1.00 4.43
C PRO A 16 14.86 0.90 5.83
N LYS A 17 13.58 1.27 5.99
CA LYS A 17 12.90 1.30 7.28
C LYS A 17 11.55 0.58 7.21
N THR A 18 11.23 -0.12 8.30
CA THR A 18 9.93 -0.75 8.54
C THR A 18 9.35 -0.18 9.85
N PRO A 19 8.08 0.27 9.88
CA PRO A 19 7.12 0.26 8.79
C PRO A 19 7.41 1.34 7.75
N THR A 20 7.22 1.00 6.48
CA THR A 20 7.60 1.84 5.35
C THR A 20 6.51 2.86 5.02
N PRO A 21 6.82 4.16 4.92
CA PRO A 21 5.85 5.19 4.57
C PRO A 21 5.48 5.17 3.08
N ILE A 22 4.20 5.39 2.78
CA ILE A 22 3.62 5.51 1.44
C ILE A 22 2.82 6.81 1.41
N VAL A 23 3.03 7.63 0.38
CA VAL A 23 2.28 8.88 0.20
C VAL A 23 1.00 8.60 -0.59
N VAL A 24 -0.16 8.85 0.02
CA VAL A 24 -1.44 8.84 -0.69
C VAL A 24 -1.72 10.25 -1.17
N ARG A 25 -1.64 10.45 -2.49
CA ARG A 25 -1.92 11.74 -3.12
C ARG A 25 -3.40 12.12 -3.01
N ARG A 26 -3.64 13.43 -3.00
CA ARG A 26 -4.98 14.03 -2.90
C ARG A 26 -5.96 13.50 -3.97
N ASP A 27 -5.50 13.34 -5.21
CA ASP A 27 -6.28 12.90 -6.37
C ASP A 27 -6.76 11.44 -6.30
N VAL A 28 -6.09 10.59 -5.51
CA VAL A 28 -6.45 9.17 -5.33
C VAL A 28 -7.20 8.93 -4.01
N SER A 29 -7.15 9.90 -3.10
CA SER A 29 -7.78 9.81 -1.79
C SER A 29 -9.29 9.96 -1.87
N LYS A 30 -10.03 9.08 -1.19
CA LYS A 30 -11.50 9.18 -1.07
C LYS A 30 -11.95 10.48 -0.40
N ALA A 31 -11.14 10.99 0.53
CA ALA A 31 -11.43 12.22 1.26
C ALA A 31 -10.89 13.47 0.56
N ASN A 32 -10.26 13.34 -0.61
CA ASN A 32 -9.55 14.43 -1.28
C ASN A 32 -8.50 15.10 -0.37
N LEU A 33 -7.81 14.29 0.43
CA LEU A 33 -6.74 14.70 1.35
C LEU A 33 -5.48 13.92 1.05
N GLN A 34 -4.33 14.60 1.08
CA GLN A 34 -3.03 13.94 1.05
C GLN A 34 -2.67 13.49 2.46
N TYR A 35 -2.24 12.24 2.59
CA TYR A 35 -1.80 11.67 3.86
C TYR A 35 -0.74 10.60 3.63
N PHE A 36 -0.06 10.19 4.70
CA PHE A 36 0.88 9.07 4.65
C PHE A 36 0.20 7.83 5.24
N THR A 37 0.44 6.67 4.65
CA THR A 37 0.10 5.38 5.24
C THR A 37 1.35 4.53 5.33
N PHE A 38 1.24 3.36 5.95
CA PHE A 38 2.38 2.49 6.17
C PHE A 38 2.11 1.08 5.69
N THR A 39 3.13 0.47 5.12
CA THR A 39 3.17 -0.96 4.86
C THR A 39 4.09 -1.66 5.84
N GLY A 40 3.73 -2.90 6.18
CA GLY A 40 4.60 -3.80 6.93
C GLY A 40 5.67 -4.42 6.03
N GLU A 41 6.50 -5.28 6.60
CA GLU A 41 7.62 -5.95 5.93
C GLU A 41 7.17 -6.75 4.70
N GLU A 42 6.16 -7.62 4.84
CA GLU A 42 5.64 -8.44 3.73
C GLU A 42 5.14 -7.58 2.56
N GLY A 43 4.44 -6.48 2.84
CA GLY A 43 3.94 -5.59 1.80
C GLY A 43 5.06 -4.76 1.16
N ALA A 44 6.08 -4.40 1.93
CA ALA A 44 7.28 -3.73 1.42
C ALA A 44 8.07 -4.67 0.48
N GLU A 45 8.26 -5.93 0.88
CA GLU A 45 8.91 -6.98 0.10
C GLU A 45 8.17 -7.24 -1.21
N ALA A 46 6.84 -7.44 -1.16
CA ALA A 46 6.03 -7.64 -2.36
C ALA A 46 6.11 -6.47 -3.36
N VAL A 47 6.18 -5.22 -2.86
CA VAL A 47 6.36 -4.04 -3.71
C VAL A 47 7.77 -3.99 -4.30
N VAL A 48 8.80 -4.33 -3.51
CA VAL A 48 10.19 -4.38 -3.96
C VAL A 48 10.39 -5.43 -5.05
N ASP A 49 9.89 -6.65 -4.86
CA ASP A 49 9.97 -7.74 -5.84
C ASP A 49 9.30 -7.34 -7.16
N TYR A 50 8.11 -6.74 -7.07
CA TYR A 50 7.41 -6.22 -8.23
C TYR A 50 8.25 -5.14 -8.95
N LEU A 51 8.81 -4.20 -8.20
CA LEU A 51 9.61 -3.12 -8.77
C LEU A 51 10.92 -3.63 -9.37
N HIS A 52 11.56 -4.65 -8.80
CA HIS A 52 12.76 -5.27 -9.38
C HIS A 52 12.49 -5.83 -10.78
N SER A 53 11.41 -6.58 -10.94
CA SER A 53 11.01 -7.11 -12.26
C SER A 53 10.70 -5.99 -13.27
N ARG A 54 10.30 -4.81 -12.79
CA ARG A 54 9.93 -3.66 -13.59
C ARG A 54 11.08 -2.75 -13.97
N VAL A 55 12.06 -2.54 -13.08
CA VAL A 55 13.23 -1.69 -13.37
C VAL A 55 14.00 -2.24 -14.55
N GLU A 56 14.14 -3.56 -14.62
CA GLU A 56 14.79 -4.25 -15.74
C GLU A 56 14.05 -4.02 -17.07
N ALA A 57 12.73 -3.93 -17.04
CA ALA A 57 11.89 -3.72 -18.22
C ALA A 57 11.70 -2.23 -18.58
N LEU A 58 11.97 -1.30 -17.66
CA LEU A 58 11.70 0.13 -17.84
C LEU A 58 12.91 0.84 -18.44
N ALA A 59 12.71 1.51 -19.58
CA ALA A 59 13.75 2.36 -20.17
C ALA A 59 14.06 3.62 -19.33
N ARG A 60 13.12 4.10 -18.51
CA ARG A 60 13.28 5.31 -17.66
C ARG A 60 12.57 5.17 -16.32
N TRP A 61 13.26 5.57 -15.25
CA TRP A 61 12.76 5.60 -13.88
C TRP A 61 12.58 7.05 -13.42
N GLU A 62 11.35 7.55 -13.48
CA GLU A 62 11.00 8.91 -13.08
C GLU A 62 9.97 8.90 -11.93
N PRO A 63 9.94 9.90 -11.04
CA PRO A 63 8.93 9.99 -9.98
C PRO A 63 7.49 9.98 -10.51
N THR A 64 7.28 10.45 -11.74
CA THR A 64 5.98 10.49 -12.45
C THR A 64 5.61 9.16 -13.10
N THR A 65 6.51 8.18 -13.13
CA THR A 65 6.22 6.86 -13.69
C THR A 65 5.11 6.19 -12.87
N PRO A 66 4.07 5.62 -13.51
CA PRO A 66 3.02 4.90 -12.82
C PRO A 66 3.61 3.74 -12.01
N LEU A 67 3.13 3.53 -10.77
CA LEU A 67 3.65 2.43 -9.94
C LEU A 67 3.24 1.09 -10.52
N HIS A 68 2.01 0.95 -11.00
CA HIS A 68 1.51 -0.26 -11.65
C HIS A 68 0.88 0.11 -13.00
N THR A 69 1.32 -0.56 -14.07
CA THR A 69 0.80 -0.40 -15.42
C THR A 69 0.11 -1.68 -15.90
N PRO A 70 -0.77 -1.62 -16.91
CA PRO A 70 -1.25 -2.81 -17.61
C PRO A 70 -0.08 -3.61 -18.19
N GLU A 71 -0.20 -4.94 -18.28
CA GLU A 71 0.82 -5.78 -18.93
C GLU A 71 0.99 -5.46 -20.42
N ARG A 72 -0.10 -5.06 -21.08
CA ARG A 72 -0.14 -4.65 -22.49
C ARG A 72 -0.40 -3.16 -22.60
N THR A 73 0.64 -2.37 -22.30
CA THR A 73 0.60 -0.91 -22.43
C THR A 73 0.49 -0.46 -23.88
N ASP A 74 1.14 -1.18 -24.79
CA ASP A 74 1.15 -0.99 -26.25
C ASP A 74 -0.24 -1.06 -26.88
N LEU A 75 -1.08 -2.00 -26.44
CA LEU A 75 -2.40 -2.24 -27.01
C LEU A 75 -3.49 -1.37 -26.41
N THR A 76 -3.27 -0.83 -25.22
CA THR A 76 -4.34 -0.17 -24.48
C THR A 76 -4.18 1.34 -24.35
N ASN A 77 -3.00 1.89 -24.63
CA ASN A 77 -2.68 3.32 -24.45
C ASN A 77 -3.09 3.86 -23.06
N ARG A 78 -3.17 2.96 -22.06
CA ARG A 78 -3.62 3.26 -20.70
C ARG A 78 -2.42 3.41 -19.78
N ARG A 79 -2.46 4.47 -18.99
CA ARG A 79 -1.43 4.75 -17.97
C ARG A 79 -1.56 3.88 -16.72
N PHE A 80 -2.77 3.45 -16.35
CA PHE A 80 -3.05 2.69 -15.14
C PHE A 80 -3.94 1.48 -15.41
N VAL A 81 -3.81 0.47 -14.55
CA VAL A 81 -4.71 -0.70 -14.52
C VAL A 81 -6.09 -0.30 -14.01
N ARG A 82 -7.15 -0.88 -14.57
CA ARG A 82 -8.52 -0.65 -14.11
C ARG A 82 -8.79 -1.43 -12.83
N THR A 83 -9.66 -0.89 -11.99
CA THR A 83 -10.17 -1.57 -10.79
C THR A 83 -10.75 -2.95 -11.11
N SER A 84 -11.39 -3.12 -12.28
CA SER A 84 -11.94 -4.40 -12.71
C SER A 84 -10.86 -5.46 -12.99
N GLU A 85 -9.71 -5.06 -13.53
CA GLU A 85 -8.57 -5.96 -13.80
C GLU A 85 -7.92 -6.40 -12.50
N ILE A 86 -7.68 -5.46 -11.57
CA ILE A 86 -7.18 -5.77 -10.22
C ILE A 86 -8.15 -6.70 -9.49
N GLY A 87 -9.45 -6.38 -9.53
CA GLY A 87 -10.49 -7.20 -8.92
C GLY A 87 -10.57 -8.61 -9.51
N ASN A 88 -10.33 -8.76 -10.82
CA ASN A 88 -10.27 -10.05 -11.47
C ASN A 88 -9.02 -10.84 -11.08
N ALA A 89 -7.84 -10.19 -11.05
CA ALA A 89 -6.59 -10.82 -10.63
C ALA A 89 -6.67 -11.35 -9.19
N ILE A 90 -7.18 -10.52 -8.26
CA ILE A 90 -7.42 -10.93 -6.86
C ILE A 90 -8.37 -12.13 -6.81
N ARG A 91 -9.46 -12.09 -7.58
CA ARG A 91 -10.43 -13.19 -7.63
C ARG A 91 -9.77 -14.49 -8.11
N LEU A 92 -8.98 -14.43 -9.18
CA LEU A 92 -8.30 -15.61 -9.72
C LEU A 92 -7.28 -16.17 -8.72
N ALA A 93 -6.56 -15.30 -7.99
CA ALA A 93 -5.62 -15.71 -6.96
C ALA A 93 -6.30 -16.35 -5.73
N LEU A 94 -7.50 -15.91 -5.36
CA LEU A 94 -8.24 -16.45 -4.22
C LEU A 94 -8.99 -17.75 -4.52
N ARG A 95 -9.41 -17.98 -5.77
CA ARG A 95 -10.20 -19.17 -6.15
C ARG A 95 -9.62 -20.51 -5.67
N PRO A 96 -8.31 -20.79 -5.81
CA PRO A 96 -7.74 -22.07 -5.36
C PRO A 96 -7.80 -22.29 -3.85
N THR A 97 -7.90 -21.21 -3.06
CA THR A 97 -7.90 -21.27 -1.60
C THR A 97 -9.27 -21.61 -1.01
N GLY A 98 -10.32 -21.66 -1.83
CA GLY A 98 -11.71 -21.83 -1.36
C GLY A 98 -12.30 -20.59 -0.67
N LEU A 99 -11.55 -19.49 -0.57
CA LEU A 99 -12.00 -18.26 0.05
C LEU A 99 -13.01 -17.49 -0.83
N PRO A 100 -13.93 -16.71 -0.21
CA PRO A 100 -14.92 -15.94 -0.96
C PRO A 100 -14.27 -14.90 -1.88
N ASN A 101 -14.75 -14.85 -3.11
CA ASN A 101 -14.18 -14.16 -4.26
C ASN A 101 -14.35 -12.62 -4.31
N ARG A 102 -14.28 -11.92 -3.16
CA ARG A 102 -14.58 -10.48 -3.08
C ARG A 102 -13.34 -9.68 -2.64
N PRO A 103 -12.80 -8.78 -3.48
CA PRO A 103 -11.73 -7.86 -3.09
C PRO A 103 -12.04 -7.05 -1.82
N HIS A 104 -13.32 -6.70 -1.59
CA HIS A 104 -13.76 -6.04 -0.37
C HIS A 104 -13.56 -6.87 0.90
N ALA A 105 -13.57 -8.20 0.81
CA ALA A 105 -13.33 -9.07 1.96
C ALA A 105 -11.93 -8.86 2.53
N LEU A 106 -10.91 -8.68 1.66
CA LEU A 106 -9.53 -8.40 2.10
C LEU A 106 -9.46 -7.10 2.91
N ARG A 107 -10.17 -6.06 2.47
CA ARG A 107 -10.24 -4.78 3.21
C ARG A 107 -10.94 -4.96 4.55
N THR A 108 -12.02 -5.74 4.62
CA THR A 108 -12.70 -6.05 5.87
C THR A 108 -11.80 -6.82 6.82
N THR A 109 -11.10 -7.86 6.35
CA THR A 109 -10.14 -8.63 7.17
C THR A 109 -9.03 -7.74 7.71
N ALA A 110 -8.45 -6.86 6.89
CA ALA A 110 -7.44 -5.91 7.34
C ALA A 110 -7.99 -4.95 8.42
N ALA A 111 -9.21 -4.46 8.26
CA ALA A 111 -9.86 -3.62 9.27
C ALA A 111 -10.11 -4.38 10.58
N SER A 112 -10.60 -5.62 10.51
CA SER A 112 -10.78 -6.47 11.70
C SER A 112 -9.48 -6.72 12.45
N ARG A 113 -8.37 -6.96 11.74
CA ARG A 113 -7.04 -7.11 12.35
C ARG A 113 -6.56 -5.83 13.03
N CYS A 114 -6.88 -4.66 12.47
CA CYS A 114 -6.58 -3.39 13.13
C CYS A 114 -7.35 -3.24 14.45
N THR A 115 -8.64 -3.61 14.48
CA THR A 115 -9.45 -3.62 15.70
C THR A 115 -8.95 -4.61 16.75
N GLU A 116 -8.47 -5.79 16.32
CA GLU A 116 -7.82 -6.75 17.21
C GLU A 116 -6.50 -6.20 17.79
N CYS A 117 -5.70 -5.51 16.99
CA CYS A 117 -4.48 -4.86 17.47
C CYS A 117 -4.78 -3.73 18.47
N GLU A 118 -5.88 -3.01 18.26
CA GLU A 118 -6.38 -1.99 19.18
C GLU A 118 -6.81 -2.60 20.52
N SER A 119 -7.58 -3.71 20.50
CA SER A 119 -8.02 -4.37 21.74
C SER A 119 -6.84 -4.94 22.55
N ARG A 120 -5.75 -5.31 21.87
CA ARG A 120 -4.47 -5.71 22.48
C ARG A 120 -3.61 -4.52 22.95
N GLY A 121 -4.08 -3.28 22.76
CA GLY A 121 -3.38 -2.08 23.20
C GLY A 121 -2.14 -1.72 22.38
N LEU A 122 -1.96 -2.31 21.19
CA LEU A 122 -0.73 -2.11 20.40
C LEU A 122 -0.60 -0.67 19.88
N ARG A 123 -1.73 -0.04 19.51
CA ARG A 123 -1.83 1.38 19.09
C ARG A 123 -3.24 1.90 19.33
N SER A 124 -3.40 3.22 19.36
CA SER A 124 -4.69 3.89 19.51
C SER A 124 -5.59 3.72 18.28
N HIS A 125 -6.90 3.79 18.50
CA HIS A 125 -7.93 3.77 17.47
C HIS A 125 -7.63 4.71 16.29
N SER A 126 -7.22 5.94 16.63
CA SER A 126 -6.95 7.02 15.68
C SER A 126 -5.85 6.66 14.66
N VAL A 127 -4.82 5.92 15.08
CA VAL A 127 -3.74 5.45 14.21
C VAL A 127 -4.25 4.38 13.24
N TRP A 128 -5.09 3.47 13.71
CA TRP A 128 -5.69 2.43 12.88
C TRP A 128 -6.69 3.00 11.87
N GLN A 129 -7.51 3.97 12.27
CA GLN A 129 -8.37 4.72 11.36
C GLN A 129 -7.55 5.40 10.25
N HIS A 130 -6.46 6.08 10.63
CA HIS A 130 -5.55 6.72 9.68
C HIS A 130 -4.96 5.72 8.68
N ARG A 131 -4.48 4.56 9.16
CA ARG A 131 -3.95 3.49 8.30
C ARG A 131 -4.98 2.98 7.29
N LEU A 132 -6.26 2.93 7.67
CA LEU A 132 -7.37 2.51 6.80
C LEU A 132 -7.81 3.61 5.81
N GLY A 133 -7.17 4.79 5.83
CA GLY A 133 -7.47 5.91 4.94
C GLY A 133 -8.67 6.74 5.40
N HIS A 134 -9.04 6.65 6.67
CA HIS A 134 -9.92 7.63 7.31
C HIS A 134 -9.06 8.80 7.79
N PRO A 135 -9.57 10.05 7.79
CA PRO A 135 -8.81 11.20 8.25
C PRO A 135 -8.24 11.03 9.67
N GLY A 136 -8.88 10.19 10.50
CA GLY A 136 -8.55 10.02 11.91
C GLY A 136 -8.86 11.30 12.69
N ASP A 137 -8.67 11.24 14.01
CA ASP A 137 -8.72 12.45 14.85
C ASP A 137 -7.36 13.16 14.83
N LEU A 138 -7.30 14.42 15.30
CA LEU A 138 -6.07 15.23 15.35
C LEU A 138 -4.90 14.50 16.03
N ILE A 139 -5.19 13.62 17.01
CA ILE A 139 -4.23 12.80 17.73
C ILE A 139 -3.54 11.76 16.84
N ALA A 140 -4.22 11.28 15.79
CA ALA A 140 -3.63 10.37 14.82
C ALA A 140 -2.41 11.00 14.16
N TRP A 141 -2.50 12.27 13.75
CA TRP A 141 -1.40 12.99 13.10
C TRP A 141 -0.14 13.06 13.96
N TYR A 142 -0.28 13.30 15.27
CA TYR A 142 0.85 13.31 16.19
C TYR A 142 1.43 11.92 16.43
N SER A 143 0.56 10.91 16.54
CA SER A 143 0.97 9.53 16.81
C SER A 143 1.70 8.87 15.64
N VAL A 144 1.37 9.28 14.41
CA VAL A 144 1.94 8.74 13.17
C VAL A 144 3.34 9.30 12.89
N ASN A 145 3.59 10.55 13.29
CA ASN A 145 4.90 11.19 13.14
C ASN A 145 5.95 10.69 14.16
N ASP A 146 5.51 10.06 15.24
CA ASP A 146 6.36 9.62 16.35
C ASP A 146 6.65 8.10 16.34
N LEU A 147 6.46 7.44 15.19
CA LEU A 147 6.61 5.98 15.08
C LEU A 147 8.09 5.54 15.20
N PRO A 148 8.46 4.72 16.22
CA PRO A 148 9.78 4.13 16.31
C PRO A 148 9.95 2.95 15.34
N SER A 149 11.14 2.84 14.75
CA SER A 149 11.49 1.92 13.64
C SER A 149 11.76 0.46 14.05
N LYS A 150 11.01 -0.13 14.99
CA LYS A 150 11.36 -1.46 15.53
C LYS A 150 10.24 -2.52 15.43
N ARG A 151 10.56 -3.54 14.60
CA ARG A 151 10.27 -4.99 14.55
C ARG A 151 9.34 -5.74 15.53
N GLU A 152 8.54 -5.12 16.40
CA GLU A 152 7.82 -5.88 17.45
C GLU A 152 6.29 -5.92 17.35
N ALA A 153 5.69 -5.71 16.18
CA ALA A 153 4.24 -5.83 16.04
C ALA A 153 3.85 -6.81 14.93
N CYS A 154 3.42 -8.00 15.36
CA CYS A 154 2.91 -9.13 14.58
C CYS A 154 3.97 -10.17 14.14
N ASN A 155 4.46 -10.94 15.11
CA ASN A 155 4.60 -12.40 14.96
C ASN A 155 3.57 -13.07 15.86
#